data_AF-A0A7R9QN52-F1
#
_entry.id   AF-A0A7R9QN52-F1
#
_cell.length_a   1.000
_cell.length_b   1.000
_cell.length_c   1.000
_cell.angle_alpha   90.00
_cell.angle_beta   90.00
_cell.angle_gamma   90.00
#
_symmetry.space_group_name_H-M   'P 1'
#
loop_
_entity.id
_entity.type
_entity.pdbx_description
1 polymer ?
#
loop_
_entity_poly.entity_id
_entity_poly.type
_entity_poly.pdbx_seq_one_letter_code
_entity_poly.pdbx_strand_id
1 'polypeptide(L)'
;MFWIYGGGLNGGTIFDFKYNGSYLAAHDVVLVSVNYRVGKLGFLYGGNGSTAPGNVGLYDQVMALKWYNGSYLAAHDVVLVSVNYRVGKLGFLYGGNGSTAPGNVGLYDQVMALKWVRENIHSFGGDRDQITVFGESAGSESISALIVSPETKGLFRRAIMESGANLHYKGRQQHTTDEAFNASQTIAKALNCSEGFDDNQWLDCLRERDAKEFSKFSESTFPLEGTDFLPISIIQAFADSKYMQDLDIMAGVNRNEGSKLAYGAFPQLHSNITDKDFDDLVVAINSSYHGLKLPNLRQFYLKDDHKNHSSDVLRQAFYDLFGDVGIKCPTYLTAKQYANYAIKSGSKSRVYMYELTYQSQFAKILGCGENMGICHESDVEFVFGLPLWVDKLYPKTHTQLDMDFSLYVMKLWTDFAKYGKPDDQWPHILDDKNNIKIKDLNPTNTSRHIIDGTKPGNSCLQTPYDLKLQQSEDCLVLNIWTPNVDKPLKPVMFWIYGGSLNEGSIFKLLYNGSYLAAHDVVVVSANYRLGRLGFLYGGNGSTAPGNVGLYDQVMALKWVRENIHSFGGDRDQITVFGESAGSESISALIVSPETK
;
A
#
# COMPACT_ATOMS: atom_id res chain seq x y z
N MET A 1 0.13 -16.45 30.71
CA MET A 1 1.10 -17.55 30.68
C MET A 1 0.30 -18.85 30.49
N PHE A 2 0.14 -19.29 29.23
CA PHE A 2 -0.37 -20.61 28.86
C PHE A 2 0.42 -21.08 27.64
N TRP A 3 0.94 -22.30 27.74
CA TRP A 3 1.69 -23.02 26.71
C TRP A 3 0.73 -23.96 25.97
N ILE A 4 0.86 -24.07 24.64
CA ILE A 4 0.46 -25.28 23.90
C ILE A 4 1.61 -25.60 22.94
N TYR A 5 2.22 -26.77 23.15
CA TYR A 5 3.21 -27.40 22.29
C TYR A 5 2.49 -28.51 21.50
N GLY A 6 2.91 -28.76 20.25
CA GLY A 6 2.43 -29.88 19.45
C GLY A 6 3.09 -29.95 18.09
N GLY A 7 4.33 -30.44 18.04
CA GLY A 7 4.95 -30.91 16.80
C GLY A 7 4.40 -32.28 16.41
N GLY A 8 4.20 -32.50 15.11
CA GLY A 8 3.76 -33.78 14.55
C GLY A 8 3.10 -33.56 13.20
N LEU A 9 3.56 -34.28 12.19
CA LEU A 9 3.06 -34.28 10.82
C LEU A 9 1.52 -34.39 10.76
N ASN A 10 0.91 -33.69 9.80
CA ASN A 10 -0.52 -33.62 9.48
C ASN A 10 -1.40 -32.77 10.41
N GLY A 11 -1.68 -31.54 9.98
CA GLY A 11 -2.67 -30.65 10.56
C GLY A 11 -2.39 -29.21 10.13
N GLY A 12 -3.11 -28.72 9.12
CA GLY A 12 -2.98 -27.33 8.67
C GLY A 12 -3.44 -26.37 9.76
N THR A 13 -2.51 -25.62 10.34
CA THR A 13 -2.81 -24.52 11.26
C THR A 13 -3.40 -23.36 10.46
N ILE A 14 -4.63 -22.96 10.81
CA ILE A 14 -5.37 -21.87 10.14
C ILE A 14 -4.80 -20.48 10.52
N PHE A 15 -4.04 -20.38 11.62
CA PHE A 15 -3.43 -19.14 12.08
C PHE A 15 -1.99 -19.39 12.55
N ASP A 16 -1.01 -18.69 11.98
CA ASP A 16 0.37 -18.63 12.47
C ASP A 16 0.66 -17.18 12.90
N PHE A 17 0.70 -16.93 14.21
CA PHE A 17 1.04 -15.62 14.77
C PHE A 17 2.49 -15.62 15.23
N LYS A 18 3.37 -14.90 14.53
CA LYS A 18 4.72 -14.61 15.02
C LYS A 18 4.70 -13.32 15.83
N TYR A 19 4.61 -13.45 17.15
CA TYR A 19 4.78 -12.35 18.10
C TYR A 19 6.27 -12.17 18.43
N ASN A 20 6.86 -11.05 18.00
CA ASN A 20 8.16 -10.59 18.50
C ASN A 20 7.89 -9.50 19.54
N GLY A 21 7.89 -9.90 20.81
CA GLY A 21 7.49 -9.02 21.91
C GLY A 21 8.51 -7.94 22.23
N SER A 22 8.06 -6.68 22.25
CA SER A 22 8.36 -5.69 23.28
C SER A 22 7.55 -4.41 23.02
N TYR A 23 6.80 -3.96 24.05
CA TYR A 23 5.97 -2.74 24.16
C TYR A 23 4.61 -2.74 23.44
N LEU A 24 3.54 -2.95 24.22
CA LEU A 24 2.16 -2.60 23.85
C LEU A 24 1.95 -1.12 24.15
N ALA A 25 2.07 -0.26 23.14
CA ALA A 25 1.33 0.99 23.14
C ALA A 25 -0.10 0.68 22.65
N ALA A 26 -1.11 1.37 23.19
CA ALA A 26 -2.42 1.38 22.57
C ALA A 26 -2.27 2.07 21.20
N HIS A 27 -2.69 1.41 20.14
CA HIS A 27 -2.65 1.90 18.77
C HIS A 27 -4.09 1.99 18.24
N ASP A 28 -4.57 3.20 17.98
CA ASP A 28 -6.00 3.42 17.70
C ASP A 28 -6.49 2.89 16.34
N VAL A 29 -5.68 2.13 15.57
CA VAL A 29 -5.98 1.78 14.16
C VAL A 29 -5.45 0.39 13.77
N VAL A 30 -6.24 -0.34 12.98
CA VAL A 30 -5.97 -1.72 12.56
C VAL A 30 -5.97 -1.83 11.04
N LEU A 31 -4.90 -2.38 10.48
CA LEU A 31 -4.80 -2.78 9.06
C LEU A 31 -4.91 -4.30 8.95
N VAL A 32 -5.87 -4.78 8.16
CA VAL A 32 -6.03 -6.20 7.86
C VAL A 32 -5.64 -6.45 6.41
N SER A 33 -4.51 -7.12 6.21
CA SER A 33 -3.99 -7.53 4.91
C SER A 33 -4.65 -8.82 4.45
N VAL A 34 -5.31 -8.76 3.29
CA VAL A 34 -5.86 -9.92 2.59
C VAL A 34 -5.04 -10.13 1.33
N ASN A 35 -3.84 -10.67 1.48
CA ASN A 35 -2.91 -10.88 0.37
C ASN A 35 -2.71 -12.36 0.09
N TYR A 36 -2.56 -12.70 -1.20
CA TYR A 36 -2.15 -14.03 -1.64
C TYR A 36 -1.15 -13.88 -2.79
N ARG A 37 0.00 -14.56 -2.71
CA ARG A 37 0.91 -14.68 -3.86
C ARG A 37 0.61 -15.98 -4.60
N VAL A 38 0.39 -15.87 -5.90
CA VAL A 38 0.32 -17.01 -6.82
C VAL A 38 1.69 -17.71 -6.86
N GLY A 39 1.89 -18.70 -6.00
CA GLY A 39 2.97 -19.67 -6.17
C GLY A 39 2.66 -20.55 -7.38
N LYS A 40 3.22 -20.22 -8.55
CA LYS A 40 3.13 -21.01 -9.79
C LYS A 40 1.75 -21.70 -9.99
N LEU A 41 0.65 -20.94 -9.93
CA LEU A 41 -0.50 -21.28 -10.75
C LEU A 41 -0.37 -20.46 -12.01
N GLY A 42 -0.14 -21.14 -13.13
CA GLY A 42 -0.26 -20.48 -14.42
C GLY A 42 -1.65 -19.86 -14.50
N PHE A 43 -1.70 -18.56 -14.81
CA PHE A 43 -2.82 -18.01 -15.54
C PHE A 43 -2.84 -18.77 -16.88
N LEU A 44 -3.58 -19.88 -16.93
CA LEU A 44 -3.63 -20.74 -18.10
C LEU A 44 -4.99 -20.58 -18.77
N TYR A 45 -4.96 -19.92 -19.93
CA TYR A 45 -5.82 -20.36 -21.01
C TYR A 45 -5.35 -21.73 -21.51
N GLY A 46 -6.32 -22.60 -21.82
CA GLY A 46 -6.09 -23.92 -22.35
C GLY A 46 -5.44 -23.89 -23.74
N GLY A 47 -4.50 -24.80 -23.96
CA GLY A 47 -3.86 -25.04 -25.24
C GLY A 47 -2.74 -26.08 -25.12
N ASN A 48 -3.09 -27.34 -25.39
CA ASN A 48 -2.26 -28.53 -25.59
C ASN A 48 -0.73 -28.44 -25.35
N GLY A 49 -0.28 -29.24 -24.37
CA GLY A 49 0.88 -30.12 -24.52
C GLY A 49 2.26 -29.47 -24.58
N SER A 50 2.91 -29.28 -23.43
CA SER A 50 4.26 -29.79 -23.13
C SER A 50 4.76 -29.18 -21.82
N THR A 51 4.95 -30.04 -20.81
CA THR A 51 5.64 -29.71 -19.58
C THR A 51 7.13 -29.50 -19.86
N ALA A 52 7.72 -28.43 -19.35
CA ALA A 52 9.15 -28.37 -19.06
C ALA A 52 9.36 -28.11 -17.56
N PRO A 53 9.95 -29.06 -16.80
CA PRO A 53 10.21 -28.92 -15.38
C PRO A 53 11.47 -28.07 -15.17
N GLY A 54 11.31 -26.76 -15.05
CA GLY A 54 12.38 -25.88 -14.59
C GLY A 54 12.46 -25.91 -13.07
N ASN A 55 13.54 -26.49 -12.53
CA ASN A 55 13.96 -26.39 -11.13
C ASN A 55 13.81 -24.96 -10.60
N VAL A 56 12.85 -24.72 -9.69
CA VAL A 56 12.78 -23.47 -8.93
C VAL A 56 13.15 -23.82 -7.50
N GLY A 57 14.33 -23.38 -7.09
CA GLY A 57 14.90 -23.73 -5.79
C GLY A 57 14.11 -23.16 -4.62
N LEU A 58 14.38 -23.71 -3.42
CA LEU A 58 13.87 -23.26 -2.12
C LEU A 58 13.92 -21.74 -1.86
N TYR A 59 14.69 -20.97 -2.64
CA TYR A 59 14.85 -19.52 -2.53
C TYR A 59 13.56 -18.72 -2.78
N ASP A 60 12.69 -19.13 -3.71
CA ASP A 60 11.48 -18.36 -4.05
C ASP A 60 10.38 -18.45 -2.99
N GLN A 61 10.33 -19.56 -2.22
CA GLN A 61 9.37 -19.72 -1.12
C GLN A 61 9.78 -18.92 0.12
N VAL A 62 11.08 -18.76 0.38
CA VAL A 62 11.59 -17.97 1.51
C VAL A 62 11.45 -16.46 1.25
N MET A 63 11.53 -16.02 -0.02
CA MET A 63 11.28 -14.63 -0.41
C MET A 63 9.78 -14.27 -0.34
N ALA A 64 8.89 -15.19 -0.75
CA ALA A 64 7.44 -14.95 -0.77
C ALA A 64 6.83 -14.65 0.61
N LEU A 65 7.35 -15.26 1.70
CA LEU A 65 6.91 -14.99 3.07
C LEU A 65 7.49 -13.68 3.65
N LYS A 66 8.56 -13.14 3.06
CA LYS A 66 9.19 -11.91 3.55
C LYS A 66 8.60 -10.64 2.91
N TRP A 67 7.98 -10.73 1.73
CA TRP A 67 7.46 -9.56 1.00
C TRP A 67 6.33 -8.84 1.75
N TYR A 68 5.49 -9.58 2.46
CA TYR A 68 4.45 -9.02 3.33
C TYR A 68 4.92 -8.85 4.78
N ASN A 69 6.23 -8.73 5.02
CA ASN A 69 6.77 -8.39 6.33
C ASN A 69 6.41 -6.93 6.66
N GLY A 70 5.28 -6.73 7.31
CA GLY A 70 4.85 -5.39 7.67
C GLY A 70 5.40 -4.88 9.00
N SER A 71 6.58 -5.35 9.44
CA SER A 71 7.24 -4.78 10.64
C SER A 71 7.48 -3.27 10.49
N TYR A 72 7.87 -2.83 9.28
CA TYR A 72 8.07 -1.41 8.99
C TYR A 72 6.73 -0.67 8.91
N LEU A 73 5.73 -1.24 8.24
CA LEU A 73 4.40 -0.65 8.17
C LEU A 73 3.76 -0.50 9.56
N ALA A 74 3.91 -1.50 10.44
CA ALA A 74 3.44 -1.45 11.82
C ALA A 74 4.15 -0.37 12.66
N ALA A 75 5.41 -0.05 12.34
CA ALA A 75 6.15 1.04 12.99
C ALA A 75 5.58 2.44 12.68
N HIS A 76 4.63 2.56 11.75
CA HIS A 76 3.84 3.78 11.52
C HIS A 76 2.60 3.84 12.44
N ASP A 77 2.70 3.37 13.68
CA ASP A 77 1.65 3.40 14.70
C ASP A 77 0.32 2.76 14.26
N VAL A 78 0.38 1.54 13.73
CA VAL A 78 -0.79 0.75 13.33
C VAL A 78 -0.63 -0.70 13.75
N VAL A 79 -1.73 -1.38 14.07
CA VAL A 79 -1.74 -2.83 14.25
C VAL A 79 -1.95 -3.49 12.89
N LEU A 80 -0.94 -4.21 12.39
CA LEU A 80 -1.08 -4.99 11.16
C LEU A 80 -1.45 -6.44 11.46
N VAL A 81 -2.51 -6.93 10.81
CA VAL A 81 -2.96 -8.31 10.84
C VAL A 81 -2.91 -8.88 9.42
N SER A 82 -2.26 -10.02 9.23
CA SER A 82 -2.30 -10.76 7.96
C SER A 82 -3.06 -12.05 8.16
N VAL A 83 -3.92 -12.41 7.20
CA VAL A 83 -4.80 -13.57 7.31
C VAL A 83 -4.59 -14.55 6.16
N ASN A 84 -4.60 -15.84 6.47
CA ASN A 84 -4.71 -16.87 5.45
C ASN A 84 -6.19 -17.11 5.14
N TYR A 85 -6.48 -17.48 3.90
CA TYR A 85 -7.81 -17.92 3.48
C TYR A 85 -7.66 -19.04 2.44
N ARG A 86 -8.66 -19.90 2.32
CA ARG A 86 -8.64 -20.96 1.31
C ARG A 86 -8.72 -20.36 -0.09
N VAL A 87 -7.85 -20.84 -0.97
CA VAL A 87 -7.72 -20.38 -2.36
C VAL A 87 -8.04 -21.49 -3.35
N GLY A 88 -8.22 -21.11 -4.61
CA GLY A 88 -8.45 -22.08 -5.68
C GLY A 88 -9.73 -22.88 -5.44
N LYS A 89 -9.70 -24.15 -5.84
CA LYS A 89 -10.87 -25.03 -5.78
C LYS A 89 -11.30 -25.31 -4.34
N LEU A 90 -10.34 -25.33 -3.41
CA LEU A 90 -10.62 -25.51 -1.98
C LEU A 90 -11.35 -24.31 -1.36
N GLY A 91 -11.20 -23.13 -1.95
CA GLY A 91 -11.84 -21.88 -1.49
C GLY A 91 -13.14 -21.53 -2.20
N PHE A 92 -13.36 -22.04 -3.42
CA PHE A 92 -14.39 -21.48 -4.31
C PHE A 92 -15.20 -22.53 -5.08
N LEU A 93 -14.95 -23.83 -4.87
CA LEU A 93 -15.79 -24.89 -5.45
C LEU A 93 -17.25 -24.74 -5.00
N TYR A 94 -18.17 -24.93 -5.94
CA TYR A 94 -19.61 -24.78 -5.72
C TYR A 94 -20.34 -26.10 -5.99
N GLY A 95 -20.94 -26.66 -4.95
CA GLY A 95 -21.63 -27.95 -4.98
C GLY A 95 -23.12 -27.88 -5.30
N GLY A 96 -23.63 -26.70 -5.67
CA GLY A 96 -25.07 -26.48 -5.88
C GLY A 96 -25.75 -25.86 -4.66
N ASN A 97 -26.98 -25.40 -4.88
CA ASN A 97 -27.74 -24.68 -3.86
C ASN A 97 -28.10 -25.62 -2.69
N GLY A 98 -27.91 -25.14 -1.45
CA GLY A 98 -28.15 -25.94 -0.24
C GLY A 98 -27.13 -27.07 0.00
N SER A 99 -26.09 -27.19 -0.83
CA SER A 99 -25.03 -28.16 -0.63
C SER A 99 -24.08 -27.76 0.49
N THR A 100 -23.26 -28.71 0.95
CA THR A 100 -22.18 -28.46 1.93
C THR A 100 -20.97 -27.73 1.32
N ALA A 101 -21.02 -27.37 0.03
CA ALA A 101 -20.03 -26.57 -0.67
C ALA A 101 -20.72 -25.33 -1.30
N PRO A 102 -21.05 -24.30 -0.51
CA PRO A 102 -21.88 -23.17 -0.96
C PRO A 102 -21.17 -22.22 -1.94
N GLY A 103 -19.91 -22.49 -2.31
CA GLY A 103 -19.05 -21.53 -2.99
C GLY A 103 -18.53 -20.45 -2.03
N ASN A 104 -17.53 -19.68 -2.47
CA ASN A 104 -16.99 -18.54 -1.73
C ASN A 104 -16.46 -18.83 -0.31
N VAL A 105 -16.17 -20.08 0.04
CA VAL A 105 -15.69 -20.43 1.39
C VAL A 105 -14.35 -19.75 1.76
N GLY A 106 -13.54 -19.39 0.77
CA GLY A 106 -12.37 -18.53 0.94
C GLY A 106 -12.72 -17.10 1.37
N LEU A 107 -13.83 -16.53 0.90
CA LEU A 107 -14.32 -15.23 1.36
C LEU A 107 -14.97 -15.35 2.75
N TYR A 108 -15.63 -16.46 3.05
CA TYR A 108 -16.11 -16.75 4.41
C TYR A 108 -14.95 -16.88 5.42
N ASP A 109 -13.80 -17.44 5.02
CA ASP A 109 -12.59 -17.46 5.87
C ASP A 109 -12.15 -16.03 6.22
N GLN A 110 -12.15 -15.12 5.24
CA GLN A 110 -11.83 -13.70 5.45
C GLN A 110 -12.85 -13.02 6.38
N VAL A 111 -14.15 -13.30 6.22
CA VAL A 111 -15.20 -12.80 7.13
C VAL A 111 -14.98 -13.31 8.56
N MET A 112 -14.65 -14.58 8.72
CA MET A 112 -14.37 -15.14 10.05
C MET A 112 -13.14 -14.51 10.68
N ALA A 113 -12.09 -14.26 9.90
CA ALA A 113 -10.91 -13.55 10.38
C ALA A 113 -11.24 -12.09 10.79
N LEU A 114 -12.08 -11.38 10.02
CA LEU A 114 -12.52 -10.03 10.37
C LEU A 114 -13.36 -10.00 11.65
N LYS A 115 -14.27 -10.98 11.84
CA LYS A 115 -15.01 -11.14 13.10
C LYS A 115 -14.05 -11.37 14.27
N TRP A 116 -13.06 -12.25 14.11
CA TRP A 116 -12.04 -12.49 15.12
C TRP A 116 -11.23 -11.23 15.44
N VAL A 117 -10.78 -10.47 14.42
CA VAL A 117 -10.05 -9.21 14.62
C VAL A 117 -10.92 -8.25 15.42
N ARG A 118 -12.16 -8.01 15.01
CA ARG A 118 -13.06 -7.11 15.72
C ARG A 118 -13.26 -7.49 17.20
N GLU A 119 -13.35 -8.79 17.48
CA GLU A 119 -13.54 -9.30 18.84
C GLU A 119 -12.26 -9.20 19.70
N ASN A 120 -11.07 -9.38 19.12
CA ASN A 120 -9.83 -9.63 19.87
C ASN A 120 -8.79 -8.51 19.75
N ILE A 121 -8.87 -7.62 18.76
CA ILE A 121 -7.76 -6.72 18.43
C ILE A 121 -7.41 -5.71 19.52
N HIS A 122 -8.36 -5.39 20.40
CA HIS A 122 -8.13 -4.59 21.60
C HIS A 122 -7.04 -5.17 22.52
N SER A 123 -6.89 -6.50 22.56
CA SER A 123 -5.83 -7.17 23.33
C SER A 123 -4.43 -6.96 22.73
N PHE A 124 -4.35 -6.52 21.47
CA PHE A 124 -3.12 -6.20 20.75
C PHE A 124 -2.92 -4.69 20.60
N GLY A 125 -3.72 -3.90 21.33
CA GLY A 125 -3.67 -2.44 21.31
C GLY A 125 -4.55 -1.79 20.23
N GLY A 126 -5.21 -2.55 19.35
CA GLY A 126 -5.99 -2.02 18.23
C GLY A 126 -7.42 -1.59 18.58
N ASP A 127 -7.96 -0.60 17.85
CA ASP A 127 -9.38 -0.24 17.91
C ASP A 127 -10.23 -1.08 16.94
N ARG A 128 -11.23 -1.78 17.48
CA ARG A 128 -12.16 -2.62 16.72
C ARG A 128 -13.07 -1.83 15.76
N ASP A 129 -13.24 -0.53 15.97
CA ASP A 129 -14.07 0.35 15.15
C ASP A 129 -13.25 1.13 14.10
N GLN A 130 -11.91 0.99 14.10
CA GLN A 130 -10.97 1.56 13.13
C GLN A 130 -10.25 0.46 12.31
N ILE A 131 -11.00 -0.50 11.79
CA ILE A 131 -10.48 -1.55 10.92
C ILE A 131 -10.46 -1.08 9.47
N THR A 132 -9.29 -1.15 8.82
CA THR A 132 -9.08 -0.94 7.39
C THR A 132 -8.65 -2.24 6.74
N VAL A 133 -9.40 -2.74 5.76
CA VAL A 133 -8.99 -3.90 4.96
C VAL A 133 -8.18 -3.44 3.76
N PHE A 134 -7.09 -4.11 3.45
CA PHE A 134 -6.30 -3.82 2.24
C PHE A 134 -5.74 -5.08 1.60
N GLY A 135 -5.60 -5.05 0.29
CA GLY A 135 -5.12 -6.19 -0.45
C GLY A 135 -4.83 -5.84 -1.90
N GLU A 136 -3.97 -6.66 -2.50
CA GLU A 136 -3.51 -6.52 -3.88
C GLU A 136 -4.06 -7.63 -4.77
N SER A 137 -4.35 -7.31 -6.03
CA SER A 137 -4.82 -8.25 -7.05
C SER A 137 -6.07 -9.03 -6.61
N ALA A 138 -6.00 -10.36 -6.49
CA ALA A 138 -7.08 -11.20 -5.97
C ALA A 138 -7.51 -10.83 -4.52
N GLY A 139 -6.60 -10.24 -3.73
CA GLY A 139 -6.92 -9.64 -2.44
C GLY A 139 -7.80 -8.40 -2.57
N SER A 140 -7.48 -7.54 -3.53
CA SER A 140 -8.30 -6.38 -3.88
C SER A 140 -9.65 -6.78 -4.48
N GLU A 141 -9.68 -7.83 -5.32
CA GLU A 141 -10.92 -8.45 -5.80
C GLU A 141 -11.75 -9.04 -4.64
N SER A 142 -11.11 -9.67 -3.64
CA SER A 142 -11.80 -10.12 -2.44
C SER A 142 -12.45 -8.94 -1.71
N ILE A 143 -11.72 -7.84 -1.51
CA ILE A 143 -12.24 -6.61 -0.90
C ILE A 143 -13.42 -6.04 -1.71
N SER A 144 -13.33 -6.04 -3.03
CA SER A 144 -14.44 -5.64 -3.91
C SER A 144 -15.72 -6.45 -3.64
N ALA A 145 -15.61 -7.76 -3.39
CA ALA A 145 -16.74 -8.60 -2.98
C ALA A 145 -17.18 -8.32 -1.53
N LEU A 146 -16.22 -8.14 -0.61
CA LEU A 146 -16.50 -7.84 0.80
C LEU A 146 -17.27 -6.53 0.96
N ILE A 147 -17.01 -5.50 0.14
CA ILE A 147 -17.69 -4.20 0.23
C ILE A 147 -19.21 -4.32 0.02
N VAL A 148 -19.65 -5.20 -0.88
CA VAL A 148 -21.06 -5.34 -1.27
C VAL A 148 -21.77 -6.53 -0.60
N SER A 149 -21.02 -7.39 0.08
CA SER A 149 -21.58 -8.56 0.76
C SER A 149 -22.35 -8.15 2.02
N PRO A 150 -23.54 -8.73 2.28
CA PRO A 150 -24.24 -8.53 3.55
C PRO A 150 -23.49 -9.13 4.75
N GLU A 151 -22.65 -10.16 4.53
CA GLU A 151 -21.91 -10.88 5.57
C GLU A 151 -20.84 -10.03 6.29
N THR A 152 -20.42 -8.95 5.64
CA THR A 152 -19.36 -8.07 6.13
C THR A 152 -19.88 -6.78 6.73
N LYS A 153 -21.20 -6.59 6.75
CA LYS A 153 -21.81 -5.30 7.09
C LYS A 153 -21.32 -4.80 8.43
N GLY A 154 -20.60 -3.67 8.38
CA GLY A 154 -20.07 -3.00 9.56
C GLY A 154 -18.81 -3.64 10.17
N LEU A 155 -18.21 -4.68 9.57
CA LEU A 155 -17.00 -5.32 10.10
C LEU A 155 -15.73 -4.47 9.93
N PHE A 156 -15.69 -3.58 8.94
CA PHE A 156 -14.58 -2.66 8.70
C PHE A 156 -15.09 -1.29 8.30
N ARG A 157 -14.25 -0.27 8.47
CA ARG A 157 -14.58 1.14 8.27
C ARG A 157 -14.04 1.68 6.94
N ARG A 158 -12.92 1.13 6.47
CA ARG A 158 -12.21 1.60 5.27
C ARG A 158 -11.67 0.43 4.47
N ALA A 159 -11.46 0.66 3.17
CA ALA A 159 -10.85 -0.33 2.30
C ALA A 159 -9.81 0.29 1.37
N ILE A 160 -8.72 -0.42 1.15
CA ILE A 160 -7.70 -0.10 0.14
C ILE A 160 -7.67 -1.23 -0.90
N MET A 161 -7.80 -0.87 -2.16
CA MET A 161 -7.91 -1.77 -3.30
C MET A 161 -6.75 -1.56 -4.27
N GLU A 162 -5.71 -2.39 -4.18
CA GLU A 162 -4.50 -2.29 -4.99
C GLU A 162 -4.65 -3.20 -6.21
N SER A 163 -4.83 -2.62 -7.40
CA SER A 163 -4.73 -3.35 -8.67
C SER A 163 -5.70 -4.53 -8.83
N GLY A 164 -6.95 -4.43 -8.36
CA GLY A 164 -7.97 -5.47 -8.58
C GLY A 164 -9.37 -5.07 -8.18
N ALA A 165 -10.37 -5.45 -8.97
CA ALA A 165 -11.78 -5.23 -8.63
C ALA A 165 -12.70 -6.11 -9.48
N ASN A 166 -13.82 -6.56 -8.91
CA ASN A 166 -14.73 -7.49 -9.59
C ASN A 166 -15.66 -6.85 -10.64
N LEU A 167 -15.62 -5.52 -10.82
CA LEU A 167 -16.44 -4.81 -11.83
C LEU A 167 -15.84 -4.97 -13.24
N HIS A 168 -15.65 -6.21 -13.67
CA HIS A 168 -15.11 -6.56 -14.98
C HIS A 168 -16.17 -6.43 -16.08
N TYR A 169 -15.71 -6.22 -17.31
CA TYR A 169 -16.54 -6.49 -18.47
C TYR A 169 -16.90 -7.98 -18.52
N LYS A 170 -18.13 -8.30 -18.97
CA LYS A 170 -18.66 -9.67 -19.08
C LYS A 170 -17.61 -10.64 -19.61
N GLY A 171 -17.30 -11.70 -18.85
CA GLY A 171 -16.51 -12.85 -19.32
C GLY A 171 -15.34 -13.32 -18.47
N ARG A 172 -14.94 -12.59 -17.41
CA ARG A 172 -13.90 -13.08 -16.51
C ARG A 172 -14.41 -14.00 -15.38
N GLN A 173 -15.63 -13.79 -14.91
CA GLN A 173 -16.22 -14.56 -13.81
C GLN A 173 -17.05 -15.74 -14.34
N GLN A 174 -17.23 -16.79 -13.54
CA GLN A 174 -18.30 -17.76 -13.75
C GLN A 174 -19.60 -17.03 -13.41
N HIS A 175 -20.45 -16.75 -14.41
CA HIS A 175 -21.55 -15.78 -14.27
C HIS A 175 -22.79 -16.39 -13.63
N THR A 176 -22.83 -17.73 -13.53
CA THR A 176 -23.97 -18.44 -12.98
C THR A 176 -23.52 -19.55 -12.05
N THR A 177 -24.36 -19.82 -11.06
CA THR A 177 -24.25 -21.00 -10.20
C THR A 177 -24.23 -22.31 -11.01
N ASP A 178 -24.86 -22.33 -12.19
CA ASP A 178 -24.89 -23.50 -13.08
C ASP A 178 -23.53 -23.76 -13.73
N GLU A 179 -22.85 -22.71 -14.22
CA GLU A 179 -21.49 -22.82 -14.76
C GLU A 179 -20.50 -23.30 -13.68
N ALA A 180 -20.58 -22.72 -12.48
CA ALA A 180 -19.73 -23.10 -11.35
C ALA A 180 -19.99 -24.54 -10.89
N PHE A 181 -21.25 -24.96 -10.88
CA PHE A 181 -21.63 -26.34 -10.56
C PHE A 181 -21.11 -27.32 -11.62
N ASN A 182 -21.28 -27.02 -12.91
CA ASN A 182 -20.79 -27.85 -14.00
C ASN A 182 -19.26 -28.00 -14.01
N ALA A 183 -18.53 -26.92 -13.69
CA ALA A 183 -17.08 -26.97 -13.48
C ALA A 183 -16.73 -27.92 -12.32
N SER A 184 -17.43 -27.82 -11.20
CA SER A 184 -17.24 -28.70 -10.04
C SER A 184 -17.53 -30.17 -10.36
N GLN A 185 -18.58 -30.44 -11.15
CA GLN A 185 -18.92 -31.77 -11.62
C GLN A 185 -17.89 -32.34 -12.61
N THR A 186 -17.21 -31.49 -13.37
CA THR A 186 -16.10 -31.91 -14.25
C THR A 186 -14.91 -32.40 -13.44
N ILE A 187 -14.57 -31.70 -12.36
CA ILE A 187 -13.55 -32.11 -11.40
C ILE A 187 -13.97 -33.44 -10.72
N ALA A 188 -15.22 -33.53 -10.26
CA ALA A 188 -15.75 -34.74 -9.64
C ALA A 188 -15.65 -35.95 -10.57
N LYS A 189 -16.00 -35.80 -11.85
CA LYS A 189 -15.84 -36.84 -12.88
C LYS A 189 -14.39 -37.27 -13.05
N ALA A 190 -13.48 -36.31 -13.21
CA ALA A 190 -12.06 -36.60 -13.41
C ALA A 190 -11.40 -37.28 -12.21
N LEU A 191 -11.94 -37.08 -11.00
CA LEU A 191 -11.49 -37.73 -9.77
C LEU A 191 -12.33 -38.96 -9.41
N ASN A 192 -13.13 -39.51 -10.34
CA ASN A 192 -13.99 -40.68 -10.12
C ASN A 192 -14.91 -40.54 -8.90
N CYS A 193 -15.46 -39.35 -8.70
CA CYS A 193 -16.40 -39.02 -7.62
C CYS A 193 -17.82 -38.74 -8.12
N SER A 194 -18.13 -38.92 -9.41
CA SER A 194 -19.43 -38.57 -9.98
C SER A 194 -20.38 -39.75 -10.27
N GLU A 195 -19.88 -40.97 -10.42
CA GLU A 195 -20.70 -42.13 -10.80
C GLU A 195 -21.17 -42.90 -9.55
N GLY A 196 -22.49 -43.15 -9.46
CA GLY A 196 -23.09 -43.96 -8.39
C GLY A 196 -23.37 -43.23 -7.07
N PHE A 197 -23.15 -41.92 -7.02
CA PHE A 197 -23.37 -41.08 -5.85
C PHE A 197 -24.67 -40.25 -5.96
N ASP A 198 -25.40 -40.11 -4.86
CA ASP A 198 -26.56 -39.21 -4.76
C ASP A 198 -26.16 -37.73 -4.54
N ASP A 199 -27.17 -36.87 -4.41
CA ASP A 199 -26.98 -35.44 -4.12
C ASP A 199 -26.21 -35.27 -2.79
N ASN A 200 -24.95 -34.83 -2.90
CA ASN A 200 -23.92 -34.58 -1.87
C ASN A 200 -22.87 -35.68 -1.64
N GLN A 201 -23.12 -36.96 -1.94
CA GLN A 201 -22.09 -37.99 -1.72
C GLN A 201 -20.82 -37.80 -2.57
N TRP A 202 -20.95 -37.17 -3.74
CA TRP A 202 -19.80 -36.81 -4.58
C TRP A 202 -18.86 -35.80 -3.90
N LEU A 203 -19.40 -34.91 -3.05
CA LEU A 203 -18.59 -33.97 -2.25
C LEU A 203 -17.81 -34.70 -1.16
N ASP A 204 -18.40 -35.73 -0.54
CA ASP A 204 -17.70 -36.57 0.44
C ASP A 204 -16.54 -37.32 -0.20
N CYS A 205 -16.75 -37.90 -1.39
CA CYS A 205 -15.66 -38.50 -2.17
C CYS A 205 -14.54 -37.48 -2.45
N LEU A 206 -14.87 -36.24 -2.82
CA LEU A 206 -13.87 -35.19 -3.04
C LEU A 206 -13.08 -34.83 -1.77
N ARG A 207 -13.69 -34.89 -0.58
CA ARG A 207 -13.00 -34.65 0.71
C ARG A 207 -11.96 -35.71 1.03
N GLU A 208 -12.12 -36.92 0.49
CA GLU A 208 -11.16 -38.02 0.66
C GLU A 208 -9.98 -37.97 -0.32
N ARG A 209 -10.01 -37.08 -1.33
CA ARG A 209 -8.93 -36.90 -2.30
C ARG A 209 -7.78 -36.07 -1.75
N ASP A 210 -6.57 -36.29 -2.28
CA ASP A 210 -5.41 -35.48 -1.87
C ASP A 210 -5.57 -34.05 -2.44
N ALA A 211 -5.38 -33.04 -1.60
CA ALA A 211 -5.49 -31.63 -1.98
C ALA A 211 -4.64 -31.25 -3.21
N LYS A 212 -3.50 -31.90 -3.43
CA LYS A 212 -2.64 -31.70 -4.61
C LYS A 212 -3.31 -32.14 -5.90
N GLU A 213 -4.24 -33.08 -5.87
CA GLU A 213 -4.95 -33.49 -7.08
C GLU A 213 -5.79 -32.35 -7.68
N PHE A 214 -6.34 -31.49 -6.82
CA PHE A 214 -7.12 -30.31 -7.24
C PHE A 214 -6.28 -29.26 -7.99
N SER A 215 -4.96 -29.25 -7.81
CA SER A 215 -4.05 -28.31 -8.49
C SER A 215 -3.88 -28.59 -9.98
N LYS A 216 -4.27 -29.78 -10.46
CA LYS A 216 -4.15 -30.20 -11.86
C LYS A 216 -5.24 -29.61 -12.76
N PHE A 217 -6.30 -29.08 -12.15
CA PHE A 217 -7.48 -28.57 -12.82
C PHE A 217 -7.30 -27.09 -13.17
N SER A 218 -7.57 -26.72 -14.43
CA SER A 218 -7.37 -25.37 -14.96
C SER A 218 -8.57 -24.45 -14.79
N GLU A 219 -9.69 -24.95 -14.29
CA GLU A 219 -10.92 -24.19 -14.09
C GLU A 219 -10.65 -22.99 -13.17
N SER A 220 -10.94 -21.79 -13.63
CA SER A 220 -10.73 -20.58 -12.84
C SER A 220 -11.72 -20.49 -11.68
N THR A 221 -11.26 -19.95 -10.57
CA THR A 221 -12.05 -19.80 -9.35
C THR A 221 -12.10 -18.34 -8.95
N PHE A 222 -13.27 -17.72 -9.06
CA PHE A 222 -13.53 -16.33 -8.74
C PHE A 222 -14.66 -16.25 -7.71
N PRO A 223 -14.86 -15.08 -7.05
CA PRO A 223 -16.07 -14.82 -6.29
C PRO A 223 -17.32 -15.17 -7.11
N LEU A 224 -18.17 -16.06 -6.59
CA LEU A 224 -19.38 -16.55 -7.24
C LEU A 224 -20.59 -15.70 -6.86
N GLU A 225 -21.16 -15.01 -7.83
CA GLU A 225 -22.42 -14.27 -7.70
C GLU A 225 -23.64 -15.23 -7.66
N GLY A 226 -24.75 -14.79 -7.08
CA GLY A 226 -25.97 -15.59 -6.91
C GLY A 226 -25.91 -16.59 -5.73
N THR A 227 -24.94 -16.43 -4.83
CA THR A 227 -24.81 -17.19 -3.58
C THR A 227 -25.25 -16.35 -2.38
N ASP A 228 -25.43 -16.94 -1.20
CA ASP A 228 -25.75 -16.17 0.01
C ASP A 228 -24.70 -15.08 0.32
N PHE A 229 -23.43 -15.32 -0.02
CA PHE A 229 -22.34 -14.36 0.16
C PHE A 229 -22.43 -13.15 -0.80
N LEU A 230 -22.83 -13.40 -2.05
CA LEU A 230 -23.03 -12.40 -3.11
C LEU A 230 -24.40 -12.62 -3.76
N PRO A 231 -25.50 -12.19 -3.12
CA PRO A 231 -26.87 -12.56 -3.54
C PRO A 231 -27.28 -11.93 -4.88
N ILE A 232 -26.60 -10.87 -5.29
CA ILE A 232 -26.82 -10.17 -6.55
C ILE A 232 -25.46 -9.91 -7.23
N SER A 233 -25.49 -9.56 -8.51
CA SER A 233 -24.24 -9.22 -9.19
C SER A 233 -23.63 -7.94 -8.62
N ILE A 234 -22.31 -7.86 -8.65
CA ILE A 234 -21.57 -6.69 -8.16
C ILE A 234 -21.96 -5.45 -8.98
N ILE A 235 -22.18 -5.60 -10.29
CA ILE A 235 -22.72 -4.54 -11.15
C ILE A 235 -24.08 -4.04 -10.63
N GLN A 236 -24.98 -4.94 -10.24
CA GLN A 236 -26.27 -4.57 -9.66
C GLN A 236 -26.11 -3.90 -8.29
N ALA A 237 -25.16 -4.36 -7.47
CA ALA A 237 -24.91 -3.79 -6.15
C ALA A 237 -24.45 -2.33 -6.24
N PHE A 238 -23.56 -2.03 -7.18
CA PHE A 238 -23.13 -0.64 -7.44
C PHE A 238 -24.23 0.24 -8.06
N ALA A 239 -25.26 -0.35 -8.68
CA ALA A 239 -26.40 0.38 -9.23
C ALA A 239 -27.50 0.70 -8.18
N ASP A 240 -27.59 -0.09 -7.11
CA ASP A 240 -28.59 0.05 -6.05
C ASP A 240 -27.92 0.31 -4.70
N SER A 241 -28.06 1.55 -4.22
CA SER A 241 -27.43 2.04 -3.00
C SER A 241 -27.74 1.22 -1.75
N LYS A 242 -28.81 0.41 -1.74
CA LYS A 242 -29.17 -0.40 -0.57
C LYS A 242 -28.17 -1.51 -0.22
N TYR A 243 -27.34 -1.92 -1.19
CA TYR A 243 -26.31 -2.95 -1.00
C TYR A 243 -24.94 -2.36 -0.68
N MET A 244 -24.79 -1.04 -0.77
CA MET A 244 -23.55 -0.35 -0.53
C MET A 244 -23.41 -0.01 0.96
N GLN A 245 -22.19 -0.11 1.46
CA GLN A 245 -21.82 0.31 2.82
C GLN A 245 -21.18 1.70 2.75
N ASP A 246 -21.26 2.49 3.83
CA ASP A 246 -20.57 3.80 3.93
C ASP A 246 -19.13 3.63 4.45
N LEU A 247 -18.18 3.51 3.52
CA LEU A 247 -16.76 3.30 3.75
C LEU A 247 -15.93 4.40 3.11
N ASP A 248 -14.77 4.70 3.69
CA ASP A 248 -13.73 5.42 2.93
C ASP A 248 -13.00 4.40 2.05
N ILE A 249 -12.76 4.73 0.78
CA ILE A 249 -12.10 3.87 -0.21
C ILE A 249 -10.84 4.55 -0.74
N MET A 250 -9.73 3.83 -0.75
CA MET A 250 -8.57 4.15 -1.57
C MET A 250 -8.40 3.04 -2.60
N ALA A 251 -8.21 3.38 -3.86
CA ALA A 251 -7.92 2.41 -4.91
C ALA A 251 -6.70 2.86 -5.71
N GLY A 252 -6.03 1.93 -6.38
CA GLY A 252 -4.91 2.28 -7.23
C GLY A 252 -4.51 1.21 -8.20
N VAL A 253 -3.65 1.59 -9.12
CA VAL A 253 -3.11 0.72 -10.18
C VAL A 253 -1.67 1.08 -10.46
N ASN A 254 -0.93 0.14 -11.03
CA ASN A 254 0.41 0.33 -11.57
C ASN A 254 0.35 0.78 -13.04
N ARG A 255 1.33 1.56 -13.51
CA ARG A 255 1.34 2.09 -14.89
C ARG A 255 1.23 0.99 -15.96
N ASN A 256 1.91 -0.14 -15.76
CA ASN A 256 2.04 -1.23 -16.72
C ASN A 256 1.49 -2.56 -16.17
N GLU A 257 0.28 -2.56 -15.59
CA GLU A 257 -0.35 -3.77 -15.00
C GLU A 257 -0.22 -5.04 -15.84
N GLY A 258 -0.47 -4.93 -17.15
CA GLY A 258 -0.58 -6.10 -17.99
C GLY A 258 0.75 -6.75 -18.35
N SER A 259 1.90 -6.13 -18.09
CA SER A 259 3.17 -6.60 -18.63
C SER A 259 3.61 -7.95 -18.05
N LYS A 260 3.81 -8.02 -16.74
CA LYS A 260 4.17 -9.26 -16.02
C LYS A 260 3.10 -10.33 -16.18
N LEU A 261 1.82 -9.95 -16.10
CA LEU A 261 0.70 -10.89 -16.22
C LEU A 261 0.58 -11.49 -17.63
N ALA A 262 0.62 -10.66 -18.67
CA ALA A 262 0.57 -11.14 -20.05
C ALA A 262 1.80 -11.96 -20.41
N TYR A 263 3.00 -11.54 -19.98
CA TYR A 263 4.21 -12.33 -20.19
C TYR A 263 4.11 -13.73 -19.54
N GLY A 264 3.52 -13.82 -18.34
CA GLY A 264 3.26 -15.11 -17.69
C GLY A 264 2.19 -15.96 -18.39
N ALA A 265 1.17 -15.33 -18.97
CA ALA A 265 0.02 -16.01 -19.58
C ALA A 265 0.24 -16.42 -21.05
N PHE A 266 1.10 -15.72 -21.78
CA PHE A 266 1.27 -15.88 -23.23
C PHE A 266 2.74 -16.14 -23.60
N PRO A 267 3.15 -17.41 -23.72
CA PRO A 267 4.53 -17.79 -24.06
C PRO A 267 5.06 -17.15 -25.36
N GLN A 268 4.17 -16.84 -26.31
CA GLN A 268 4.52 -16.14 -27.56
C GLN A 268 5.19 -14.77 -27.31
N LEU A 269 4.94 -14.13 -26.17
CA LEU A 269 5.54 -12.84 -25.81
C LEU A 269 7.01 -12.97 -25.36
N HIS A 270 7.51 -14.20 -25.15
CA HIS A 270 8.90 -14.46 -24.75
C HIS A 270 9.88 -14.31 -25.93
N SER A 271 9.37 -14.26 -27.16
CA SER A 271 10.12 -14.07 -28.40
C SER A 271 9.72 -12.78 -29.12
N ASN A 272 10.34 -12.53 -30.27
CA ASN A 272 9.89 -11.47 -31.17
C ASN A 272 8.50 -11.83 -31.71
N ILE A 273 7.59 -10.85 -31.69
CA ILE A 273 6.24 -10.97 -32.21
C ILE A 273 6.06 -10.07 -33.43
N THR A 274 5.19 -10.52 -34.34
CA THR A 274 4.78 -9.81 -35.55
C THR A 274 3.39 -9.19 -35.37
N ASP A 275 2.98 -8.32 -36.30
CA ASP A 275 1.62 -7.78 -36.31
C ASP A 275 0.54 -8.86 -36.33
N LYS A 276 0.80 -10.00 -36.99
CA LYS A 276 -0.10 -11.15 -37.01
C LYS A 276 -0.24 -11.79 -35.62
N ASP A 277 0.88 -11.97 -34.92
CA ASP A 277 0.87 -12.54 -33.57
C ASP A 277 0.11 -11.63 -32.60
N PHE A 278 0.24 -10.31 -32.76
CA PHE A 278 -0.54 -9.32 -32.01
C PHE A 278 -2.05 -9.45 -32.29
N ASP A 279 -2.45 -9.58 -33.56
CA ASP A 279 -3.85 -9.76 -33.92
C ASP A 279 -4.43 -11.07 -33.35
N ASP A 280 -3.66 -12.17 -33.40
CA ASP A 280 -4.04 -13.46 -32.82
C ASP A 280 -4.19 -13.38 -31.28
N LEU A 281 -3.30 -12.64 -30.62
CA LEU A 281 -3.37 -12.31 -29.19
C LEU A 281 -4.62 -11.49 -28.83
N VAL A 282 -4.97 -10.50 -29.65
CA VAL A 282 -6.21 -9.71 -29.47
C VAL A 282 -7.45 -10.60 -29.61
N VAL A 283 -7.45 -11.54 -30.56
CA VAL A 283 -8.54 -12.53 -30.72
C VAL A 283 -8.65 -13.44 -29.49
N ALA A 284 -7.52 -13.85 -28.91
CA ALA A 284 -7.51 -14.64 -27.68
C ALA A 284 -8.15 -13.87 -26.51
N ILE A 285 -7.83 -12.58 -26.33
CA ILE A 285 -8.51 -11.72 -25.35
C ILE A 285 -10.01 -11.61 -25.66
N ASN A 286 -10.39 -11.33 -26.91
CA ASN A 286 -11.80 -11.17 -27.27
C ASN A 286 -12.63 -12.44 -26.94
N SER A 287 -12.06 -13.62 -27.20
CA SER A 287 -12.67 -14.91 -26.86
C SER A 287 -12.81 -15.11 -25.35
N SER A 288 -11.77 -14.71 -24.62
CA SER A 288 -11.68 -14.77 -23.16
C SER A 288 -12.70 -13.88 -22.44
N TYR A 289 -13.11 -12.77 -23.05
CA TYR A 289 -14.11 -11.84 -22.50
C TYR A 289 -15.43 -11.88 -23.30
N HIS A 290 -15.85 -13.09 -23.72
CA HIS A 290 -17.12 -13.41 -24.38
C HIS A 290 -17.56 -12.45 -25.50
N GLY A 291 -16.65 -12.13 -26.41
CA GLY A 291 -16.98 -11.29 -27.57
C GLY A 291 -16.94 -9.80 -27.25
N LEU A 292 -15.96 -9.38 -26.46
CA LEU A 292 -15.49 -8.00 -26.33
C LEU A 292 -15.28 -7.34 -27.72
N LYS A 293 -16.35 -6.84 -28.32
CA LYS A 293 -16.32 -6.14 -29.62
C LYS A 293 -15.82 -4.72 -29.39
N LEU A 294 -14.53 -4.58 -29.18
CA LEU A 294 -13.88 -3.28 -29.21
C LEU A 294 -13.40 -3.01 -30.65
N PRO A 295 -14.14 -2.20 -31.44
CA PRO A 295 -13.66 -1.81 -32.76
C PRO A 295 -12.36 -1.01 -32.59
N ASN A 296 -11.44 -1.17 -33.53
CA ASN A 296 -10.22 -0.36 -33.63
C ASN A 296 -9.26 -0.48 -32.43
N LEU A 297 -9.26 -1.61 -31.69
CA LEU A 297 -8.26 -1.86 -30.62
C LEU A 297 -6.83 -1.68 -31.10
N ARG A 298 -6.54 -2.21 -32.29
CA ARG A 298 -5.25 -2.07 -32.94
C ARG A 298 -4.87 -0.60 -33.08
N GLN A 299 -5.74 0.20 -33.68
CA GLN A 299 -5.55 1.64 -33.85
C GLN A 299 -5.43 2.38 -32.51
N PHE A 300 -6.20 1.99 -31.50
CA PHE A 300 -6.18 2.63 -30.19
C PHE A 300 -4.83 2.43 -29.47
N TYR A 301 -4.33 1.19 -29.43
CA TYR A 301 -3.12 0.83 -28.70
C TYR A 301 -1.82 1.06 -29.50
N LEU A 302 -1.85 0.91 -30.83
CA LEU A 302 -0.70 1.20 -31.70
C LEU A 302 -0.64 2.66 -32.14
N LYS A 303 -1.74 3.41 -31.99
CA LYS A 303 -1.90 4.82 -32.43
C LYS A 303 -1.80 5.04 -33.94
N ASP A 304 -1.75 3.98 -34.74
CA ASP A 304 -1.85 4.00 -36.19
C ASP A 304 -2.33 2.64 -36.76
N ASP A 305 -2.53 2.59 -38.08
CA ASP A 305 -2.94 1.39 -38.83
C ASP A 305 -1.83 0.83 -39.73
N HIS A 306 -0.58 1.28 -39.54
CA HIS A 306 0.56 0.80 -40.31
C HIS A 306 0.87 -0.68 -39.98
N LYS A 307 1.65 -1.30 -40.87
CA LYS A 307 2.14 -2.68 -40.73
C LYS A 307 3.66 -2.64 -40.58
N ASN A 308 4.23 -3.69 -40.00
CA ASN A 308 5.65 -3.84 -39.68
C ASN A 308 6.11 -3.05 -38.46
N HIS A 309 5.30 -3.08 -37.39
CA HIS A 309 5.73 -2.56 -36.10
C HIS A 309 6.92 -3.36 -35.56
N SER A 310 7.76 -2.73 -34.75
CA SER A 310 8.78 -3.48 -34.01
C SER A 310 8.11 -4.39 -32.98
N SER A 311 8.77 -5.50 -32.65
CA SER A 311 8.26 -6.42 -31.64
C SER A 311 8.03 -5.75 -30.29
N ASP A 312 8.81 -4.72 -29.93
CA ASP A 312 8.69 -4.04 -28.64
C ASP A 312 7.44 -3.16 -28.59
N VAL A 313 7.12 -2.47 -29.69
CA VAL A 313 5.89 -1.67 -29.80
C VAL A 313 4.65 -2.57 -29.69
N LEU A 314 4.65 -3.69 -30.41
CA LEU A 314 3.56 -4.66 -30.34
C LEU A 314 3.40 -5.26 -28.95
N ARG A 315 4.52 -5.59 -28.29
CA ARG A 315 4.51 -6.19 -26.95
C ARG A 315 3.98 -5.20 -25.92
N GLN A 316 4.43 -3.94 -25.97
CA GLN A 316 3.95 -2.91 -25.06
C GLN A 316 2.47 -2.58 -25.28
N ALA A 317 2.03 -2.48 -26.54
CA ALA A 317 0.63 -2.27 -26.86
C ALA A 317 -0.25 -3.41 -26.34
N PHE A 318 0.23 -4.66 -26.40
CA PHE A 318 -0.49 -5.80 -25.87
C PHE A 318 -0.52 -5.81 -24.33
N TYR A 319 0.57 -5.42 -23.68
CA TYR A 319 0.62 -5.23 -22.23
C TYR A 319 -0.38 -4.18 -21.75
N ASP A 320 -0.45 -3.04 -22.44
CA ASP A 320 -1.40 -1.98 -22.12
C ASP A 320 -2.85 -2.47 -22.30
N LEU A 321 -3.16 -3.14 -23.42
CA LEU A 321 -4.47 -3.76 -23.66
C LEU A 321 -4.86 -4.76 -22.56
N PHE A 322 -3.96 -5.70 -22.25
CA PHE A 322 -4.22 -6.75 -21.27
C PHE A 322 -4.43 -6.17 -19.86
N GLY A 323 -3.59 -5.18 -19.48
CA GLY A 323 -3.68 -4.50 -18.20
C GLY A 323 -4.91 -3.61 -18.07
N ASP A 324 -5.26 -2.87 -19.12
CA ASP A 324 -6.42 -1.98 -19.12
C ASP A 324 -7.72 -2.78 -18.97
N VAL A 325 -7.93 -3.81 -19.81
CA VAL A 325 -9.15 -4.64 -19.75
C VAL A 325 -9.20 -5.45 -18.46
N GLY A 326 -8.05 -5.95 -18.03
CA GLY A 326 -7.97 -6.92 -16.95
C GLY A 326 -7.96 -6.33 -15.55
N ILE A 327 -7.30 -5.20 -15.34
CA ILE A 327 -6.98 -4.67 -14.00
C ILE A 327 -7.37 -3.20 -13.88
N LYS A 328 -6.88 -2.35 -14.80
CA LYS A 328 -7.01 -0.90 -14.62
C LYS A 328 -8.45 -0.43 -14.75
N CYS A 329 -9.12 -0.74 -15.87
CA CYS A 329 -10.50 -0.31 -16.08
C CYS A 329 -11.46 -0.83 -15.01
N PRO A 330 -11.45 -2.12 -14.61
CA PRO A 330 -12.28 -2.61 -13.51
C PRO A 330 -12.06 -1.85 -12.20
N THR A 331 -10.79 -1.59 -11.83
CA THR A 331 -10.44 -0.85 -10.61
C THR A 331 -10.92 0.61 -10.67
N TYR A 332 -10.65 1.31 -11.78
CA TYR A 332 -11.13 2.68 -12.00
C TYR A 332 -12.66 2.78 -11.99
N LEU A 333 -13.35 1.86 -12.66
CA LEU A 333 -14.80 1.85 -12.73
C LEU A 333 -15.40 1.60 -11.35
N THR A 334 -14.82 0.69 -10.57
CA THR A 334 -15.25 0.41 -9.20
C THR A 334 -15.15 1.65 -8.32
N ALA A 335 -13.98 2.30 -8.30
CA ALA A 335 -13.78 3.52 -7.52
C ALA A 335 -14.73 4.66 -7.97
N LYS A 336 -14.91 4.83 -9.29
CA LYS A 336 -15.85 5.82 -9.84
C LYS A 336 -17.29 5.54 -9.47
N GLN A 337 -17.74 4.29 -9.54
CA GLN A 337 -19.11 3.92 -9.15
C GLN A 337 -19.34 4.12 -7.67
N TYR A 338 -18.35 3.80 -6.83
CA TYR A 338 -18.44 4.05 -5.39
C TYR A 338 -18.55 5.56 -5.09
N ALA A 339 -17.76 6.40 -5.77
CA ALA A 339 -17.85 7.85 -5.61
C ALA A 339 -19.22 8.39 -6.07
N ASN A 340 -19.76 7.89 -7.18
CA ASN A 340 -21.11 8.23 -7.63
C ASN A 340 -22.18 7.82 -6.62
N TYR A 341 -22.05 6.63 -6.01
CA TYR A 341 -22.92 6.20 -4.91
C TYR A 341 -22.87 7.19 -3.76
N ALA A 342 -21.66 7.59 -3.32
CA ALA A 342 -21.50 8.49 -2.19
C ALA A 342 -22.16 9.85 -2.45
N ILE A 343 -21.96 10.43 -3.64
CA ILE A 343 -22.60 11.69 -4.05
C ILE A 343 -24.13 11.56 -4.08
N LYS A 344 -24.67 10.51 -4.72
CA LYS A 344 -26.12 10.34 -4.89
C LYS A 344 -26.85 10.06 -3.58
N SER A 345 -26.21 9.35 -2.66
CA SER A 345 -26.80 8.98 -1.36
C SER A 345 -26.61 10.05 -0.28
N GLY A 346 -25.76 11.07 -0.52
CA GLY A 346 -25.35 12.02 0.51
C GLY A 346 -24.42 11.39 1.57
N SER A 347 -23.80 10.25 1.25
CA SER A 347 -22.83 9.60 2.11
C SER A 347 -21.60 10.48 2.34
N LYS A 348 -20.97 10.32 3.49
CA LYS A 348 -19.70 10.98 3.84
C LYS A 348 -18.47 10.18 3.41
N SER A 349 -18.67 9.06 2.69
CA SER A 349 -17.61 8.24 2.13
C SER A 349 -16.67 9.05 1.25
N ARG A 350 -15.37 8.92 1.51
CA ARG A 350 -14.31 9.54 0.72
C ARG A 350 -13.67 8.51 -0.19
N VAL A 351 -13.46 8.88 -1.45
CA VAL A 351 -12.85 7.98 -2.44
C VAL A 351 -11.62 8.62 -3.06
N TYR A 352 -10.50 7.91 -3.01
CA TYR A 352 -9.20 8.33 -3.54
C TYR A 352 -8.68 7.33 -4.56
N MET A 353 -7.98 7.82 -5.59
CA MET A 353 -7.35 7.00 -6.61
C MET A 353 -5.88 7.38 -6.80
N TYR A 354 -4.98 6.41 -6.92
CA TYR A 354 -3.62 6.61 -7.42
C TYR A 354 -3.31 5.82 -8.71
N GLU A 355 -2.28 6.27 -9.41
CA GLU A 355 -1.53 5.49 -10.40
C GLU A 355 -0.06 5.52 -9.98
N LEU A 356 0.55 4.36 -9.74
CA LEU A 356 1.99 4.26 -9.47
C LEU A 356 2.76 4.43 -10.77
N THR A 357 3.62 5.44 -10.83
CA THR A 357 4.46 5.74 -12.01
C THR A 357 5.95 5.72 -11.71
N TYR A 358 6.33 5.31 -10.50
CA TYR A 358 7.72 5.15 -10.10
C TYR A 358 8.17 3.69 -10.21
N GLN A 359 9.28 3.48 -10.91
CA GLN A 359 9.95 2.18 -11.00
C GLN A 359 11.18 2.19 -10.10
N SER A 360 11.20 1.33 -9.09
CA SER A 360 12.40 1.11 -8.27
C SER A 360 13.49 0.39 -9.03
N GLN A 361 14.71 0.41 -8.47
CA GLN A 361 15.78 -0.49 -8.90
C GLN A 361 15.48 -1.97 -8.58
N PHE A 362 14.51 -2.23 -7.70
CA PHE A 362 14.06 -3.56 -7.30
C PHE A 362 13.16 -4.26 -8.31
N ALA A 363 12.58 -3.52 -9.25
CA ALA A 363 11.65 -4.08 -10.24
C ALA A 363 12.17 -5.38 -10.88
N LYS A 364 13.47 -5.44 -11.23
CA LYS A 364 14.09 -6.65 -11.81
C LYS A 364 14.02 -7.88 -10.89
N ILE A 365 14.22 -7.69 -9.59
CA ILE A 365 14.18 -8.76 -8.58
C ILE A 365 12.74 -9.24 -8.39
N LEU A 366 11.77 -8.36 -8.57
CA LEU A 366 10.33 -8.67 -8.49
C LEU A 366 9.79 -9.40 -9.73
N GLY A 367 10.67 -9.70 -10.70
CA GLY A 367 10.30 -10.34 -11.98
C GLY A 367 9.81 -9.35 -13.03
N CYS A 368 9.93 -8.05 -12.78
CA CYS A 368 9.57 -6.97 -13.69
C CYS A 368 10.82 -6.57 -14.49
N GLY A 369 11.00 -7.17 -15.67
CA GLY A 369 12.15 -6.88 -16.54
C GLY A 369 12.20 -5.43 -17.02
N GLU A 370 13.35 -4.99 -17.55
CA GLU A 370 13.54 -3.59 -18.03
C GLU A 370 12.48 -3.15 -19.04
N ASN A 371 12.01 -4.08 -19.88
CA ASN A 371 11.01 -3.81 -20.93
C ASN A 371 9.56 -3.99 -20.46
N MET A 372 9.32 -4.25 -19.17
CA MET A 372 7.98 -4.46 -18.61
C MET A 372 7.45 -3.25 -17.83
N GLY A 373 8.32 -2.27 -17.53
CA GLY A 373 7.95 -1.06 -16.79
C GLY A 373 7.47 -1.33 -15.36
N ILE A 374 6.53 -0.52 -14.88
CA ILE A 374 5.93 -0.62 -13.54
C ILE A 374 4.81 -1.67 -13.57
N CYS A 375 5.18 -2.93 -13.37
CA CYS A 375 4.26 -4.06 -13.54
C CYS A 375 3.28 -4.22 -12.38
N HIS A 376 2.35 -5.16 -12.51
CA HIS A 376 1.52 -5.66 -11.41
C HIS A 376 2.33 -6.03 -10.16
N GLU A 377 1.79 -5.73 -8.97
CA GLU A 377 2.41 -5.86 -7.63
C GLU A 377 3.56 -4.88 -7.31
N SER A 378 3.86 -3.88 -8.17
CA SER A 378 5.03 -2.99 -7.93
C SER A 378 4.83 -2.01 -6.76
N ASP A 379 3.59 -1.66 -6.42
CA ASP A 379 3.25 -0.82 -5.26
C ASP A 379 3.48 -1.54 -3.92
N VAL A 380 3.23 -2.85 -3.87
CA VAL A 380 3.37 -3.69 -2.66
C VAL A 380 4.73 -3.55 -1.99
N GLU A 381 5.80 -3.44 -2.78
CA GLU A 381 7.16 -3.32 -2.25
C GLU A 381 7.33 -2.07 -1.38
N PHE A 382 6.67 -0.98 -1.75
CA PHE A 382 6.73 0.29 -1.04
C PHE A 382 5.80 0.30 0.16
N VAL A 383 4.63 -0.34 0.05
CA VAL A 383 3.64 -0.48 1.14
C VAL A 383 4.20 -1.29 2.31
N PHE A 384 4.98 -2.34 2.05
CA PHE A 384 5.55 -3.18 3.11
C PHE A 384 7.01 -2.85 3.46
N GLY A 385 7.56 -1.77 2.92
CA GLY A 385 8.89 -1.30 3.32
C GLY A 385 10.04 -2.15 2.77
N LEU A 386 9.86 -2.89 1.67
CA LEU A 386 10.89 -3.78 1.12
C LEU A 386 12.25 -3.08 0.97
N PRO A 387 12.34 -1.85 0.42
CA PRO A 387 13.61 -1.12 0.32
C PRO A 387 14.34 -0.91 1.65
N LEU A 388 13.66 -0.95 2.80
CA LEU A 388 14.22 -0.61 4.11
C LEU A 388 14.92 -1.77 4.84
N TRP A 389 14.71 -3.02 4.41
CA TRP A 389 15.27 -4.20 5.08
C TRP A 389 15.94 -5.22 4.17
N VAL A 390 15.76 -5.04 2.86
CA VAL A 390 16.38 -5.87 1.82
C VAL A 390 17.90 -5.77 1.77
N ASP A 391 18.51 -4.74 2.36
CA ASP A 391 19.98 -4.61 2.49
C ASP A 391 20.64 -5.83 3.14
N LYS A 392 19.91 -6.52 4.02
CA LYS A 392 20.36 -7.77 4.67
C LYS A 392 20.41 -8.97 3.71
N LEU A 393 19.78 -8.88 2.54
CA LEU A 393 19.65 -9.95 1.55
C LEU A 393 20.33 -9.60 0.21
N TYR A 394 20.31 -8.33 -0.21
CA TYR A 394 20.83 -7.87 -1.50
C TYR A 394 21.43 -6.45 -1.41
N PRO A 395 22.63 -6.29 -0.82
CA PRO A 395 23.29 -4.99 -0.76
C PRO A 395 23.51 -4.44 -2.19
N LYS A 396 23.21 -3.14 -2.40
CA LYS A 396 23.29 -2.37 -3.67
C LYS A 396 22.10 -2.47 -4.64
N THR A 397 20.94 -2.94 -4.21
CA THR A 397 19.77 -3.12 -5.10
C THR A 397 18.65 -2.08 -4.90
N HIS A 398 18.88 -1.08 -4.04
CA HIS A 398 18.07 0.14 -3.93
C HIS A 398 18.90 1.39 -3.86
N THR A 399 18.20 2.50 -4.05
CA THR A 399 18.65 3.86 -3.84
C THR A 399 18.04 4.44 -2.55
N GLN A 400 18.62 5.53 -2.07
CA GLN A 400 17.99 6.34 -1.01
C GLN A 400 16.58 6.81 -1.43
N LEU A 401 16.39 7.10 -2.72
CA LEU A 401 15.10 7.50 -3.26
C LEU A 401 14.03 6.40 -3.11
N ASP A 402 14.40 5.12 -3.30
CA ASP A 402 13.49 3.99 -3.10
C ASP A 402 13.06 3.86 -1.64
N MET A 403 13.99 4.08 -0.70
CA MET A 403 13.72 4.07 0.74
C MET A 403 12.82 5.23 1.15
N ASP A 404 13.13 6.45 0.72
CA ASP A 404 12.36 7.67 1.01
C ASP A 404 10.94 7.56 0.44
N PHE A 405 10.81 7.05 -0.79
CA PHE A 405 9.51 6.83 -1.41
C PHE A 405 8.72 5.73 -0.71
N SER A 406 9.36 4.64 -0.26
CA SER A 406 8.68 3.63 0.55
C SER A 406 8.14 4.19 1.87
N LEU A 407 8.91 5.02 2.59
CA LEU A 407 8.43 5.68 3.81
C LEU A 407 7.25 6.62 3.55
N TYR A 408 7.27 7.32 2.42
CA TYR A 408 6.16 8.16 1.99
C TYR A 408 4.91 7.34 1.68
N VAL A 409 5.03 6.25 0.92
CA VAL A 409 3.91 5.33 0.62
C VAL A 409 3.32 4.72 1.89
N MET A 410 4.16 4.21 2.82
CA MET A 410 3.70 3.68 4.10
C MET A 410 2.95 4.74 4.93
N LYS A 411 3.43 6.00 4.93
CA LYS A 411 2.70 7.11 5.55
C LYS A 411 1.33 7.31 4.92
N LEU A 412 1.21 7.34 3.59
CA LEU A 412 -0.07 7.53 2.90
C LEU A 412 -1.08 6.42 3.25
N TRP A 413 -0.64 5.16 3.28
CA TRP A 413 -1.49 4.02 3.65
C TRP A 413 -1.94 4.09 5.10
N THR A 414 -1.01 4.39 6.02
CA THR A 414 -1.34 4.49 7.45
C THR A 414 -2.16 5.73 7.80
N ASP A 415 -1.95 6.86 7.14
CA ASP A 415 -2.79 8.05 7.29
C ASP A 415 -4.20 7.82 6.75
N PHE A 416 -4.34 7.11 5.62
CA PHE A 416 -5.66 6.68 5.16
C PHE A 416 -6.31 5.74 6.18
N ALA A 417 -5.57 4.78 6.73
CA ALA A 417 -6.09 3.90 7.76
C ALA A 417 -6.50 4.66 9.04
N LYS A 418 -5.79 5.73 9.42
CA LYS A 418 -6.08 6.55 10.61
C LYS A 418 -7.22 7.54 10.41
N TYR A 419 -7.15 8.29 9.32
CA TYR A 419 -7.95 9.50 9.14
C TYR A 419 -8.96 9.37 7.99
N GLY A 420 -8.90 8.29 7.21
CA GLY A 420 -9.68 8.07 5.99
C GLY A 420 -9.34 9.04 4.87
N LYS A 421 -8.14 9.63 4.91
CA LYS A 421 -7.54 10.42 3.84
C LYS A 421 -6.04 10.12 3.80
N PRO A 422 -5.42 9.89 2.64
CA PRO A 422 -3.99 9.57 2.60
C PRO A 422 -3.10 10.82 2.78
N ASP A 423 -3.59 11.98 2.34
CA ASP A 423 -2.95 13.29 2.51
C ASP A 423 -4.01 14.40 2.39
N ASP A 424 -3.72 15.59 2.94
CA ASP A 424 -4.62 16.75 2.92
C ASP A 424 -4.82 17.33 1.52
N GLN A 425 -3.81 17.20 0.65
CA GLN A 425 -3.84 17.72 -0.72
C GLN A 425 -4.30 16.68 -1.74
N TRP A 426 -4.55 15.43 -1.32
CA TRP A 426 -4.97 14.38 -2.23
C TRP A 426 -6.44 14.62 -2.63
N PRO A 427 -6.74 14.88 -3.91
CA PRO A 427 -8.11 15.15 -4.33
C PRO A 427 -8.97 13.89 -4.24
N HIS A 428 -10.25 14.06 -3.94
CA HIS A 428 -11.23 13.00 -4.19
C HIS A 428 -11.24 12.62 -5.67
N ILE A 429 -11.56 11.35 -5.96
CA ILE A 429 -11.58 10.84 -7.34
C ILE A 429 -12.52 11.64 -8.24
N LEU A 430 -13.61 12.21 -7.72
CA LEU A 430 -14.47 13.12 -8.45
C LEU A 430 -14.31 14.53 -7.88
N ASP A 431 -14.01 15.50 -8.76
CA ASP A 431 -14.11 16.92 -8.39
C ASP A 431 -15.56 17.43 -8.44
N ASP A 432 -15.80 18.68 -8.05
CA ASP A 432 -17.13 19.31 -8.05
C ASP A 432 -17.81 19.33 -9.43
N LYS A 433 -17.05 19.09 -10.50
CA LYS A 433 -17.52 19.01 -11.89
C LYS A 433 -17.60 17.56 -12.39
N ASN A 434 -17.48 16.58 -11.50
CA ASN A 434 -17.44 15.14 -11.79
C ASN A 434 -16.29 14.69 -12.72
N ASN A 435 -15.19 15.45 -12.79
CA ASN A 435 -14.00 14.98 -13.49
C ASN A 435 -13.23 14.00 -12.63
N ILE A 436 -12.66 12.98 -13.27
CA ILE A 436 -11.82 11.99 -12.61
C ILE A 436 -10.48 12.60 -12.23
N LYS A 437 -10.07 12.46 -10.97
CA LYS A 437 -8.75 12.80 -10.44
C LYS A 437 -8.03 11.55 -9.98
N ILE A 438 -6.83 11.36 -10.49
CA ILE A 438 -5.94 10.26 -10.13
C ILE A 438 -4.64 10.91 -9.66
N LYS A 439 -4.19 10.54 -8.46
CA LYS A 439 -2.90 10.99 -7.96
C LYS A 439 -1.81 10.19 -8.65
N ASP A 440 -0.93 10.89 -9.34
CA ASP A 440 0.31 10.31 -9.82
C ASP A 440 1.23 10.07 -8.62
N LEU A 441 1.51 8.79 -8.30
CA LEU A 441 2.27 8.38 -7.13
C LEU A 441 3.72 8.09 -7.53
N ASN A 442 4.61 9.03 -7.21
CA ASN A 442 6.05 8.99 -7.53
C ASN A 442 6.89 9.85 -6.55
N PRO A 443 8.23 9.72 -6.54
CA PRO A 443 9.13 10.44 -5.64
C PRO A 443 9.22 11.95 -5.83
N THR A 444 8.75 12.51 -6.95
CA THR A 444 8.69 13.98 -7.05
C THR A 444 7.68 14.60 -6.07
N ASN A 445 6.83 13.75 -5.47
CA ASN A 445 5.94 14.10 -4.36
C ASN A 445 6.54 13.83 -2.94
N THR A 446 7.77 13.32 -2.83
CA THR A 446 8.40 12.92 -1.55
C THR A 446 9.29 14.01 -0.98
N SER A 447 8.81 15.24 -0.81
CA SER A 447 9.59 16.30 -0.15
C SER A 447 9.78 16.06 1.37
N ARG A 448 10.35 14.90 1.74
CA ARG A 448 10.92 14.58 3.06
C ARG A 448 12.19 13.76 2.85
N HIS A 449 13.32 14.45 2.80
CA HIS A 449 14.66 13.86 2.83
C HIS A 449 14.88 13.12 4.16
N ILE A 450 15.35 11.87 4.13
CA ILE A 450 16.00 11.27 5.30
C ILE A 450 17.34 11.99 5.51
N ILE A 451 17.53 12.57 6.70
CA ILE A 451 18.75 13.31 7.05
C ILE A 451 19.61 12.44 7.97
N ASP A 452 20.87 12.22 7.60
CA ASP A 452 21.89 11.56 8.44
C ASP A 452 22.23 12.46 9.65
N GLY A 453 21.52 12.25 10.76
CA GLY A 453 21.69 13.02 12.00
C GLY A 453 23.01 12.81 12.74
N THR A 454 23.92 11.96 12.22
CA THR A 454 25.26 11.77 12.80
C THR A 454 26.31 12.73 12.23
N LYS A 455 25.95 13.47 11.17
CA LYS A 455 26.80 14.47 10.53
C LYS A 455 26.24 15.87 10.75
N PRO A 456 27.11 16.88 10.91
CA PRO A 456 26.64 18.26 10.95
C PRO A 456 25.99 18.65 9.62
N GLY A 457 24.81 19.26 9.69
CA GLY A 457 24.14 19.87 8.54
C GLY A 457 24.78 21.21 8.13
N ASN A 458 24.11 21.91 7.21
CA ASN A 458 24.59 23.22 6.76
C ASN A 458 24.23 24.33 7.78
N SER A 459 25.13 25.29 7.96
CA SER A 459 24.83 26.56 8.62
C SER A 459 24.06 27.48 7.67
N CYS A 460 23.29 28.42 8.22
CA CYS A 460 22.59 29.39 7.39
C CYS A 460 23.55 30.39 6.76
N LEU A 461 23.23 30.82 5.52
CA LEU A 461 23.98 31.84 4.79
C LEU A 461 24.12 33.14 5.59
N GLN A 462 25.35 33.61 5.76
CA GLN A 462 25.71 34.77 6.58
C GLN A 462 27.03 35.42 6.14
N THR A 463 27.26 36.67 6.57
CA THR A 463 28.47 37.45 6.31
C THR A 463 28.89 38.16 7.60
N PRO A 464 30.15 38.05 8.10
CA PRO A 464 31.37 37.53 7.49
C PRO A 464 31.47 36.00 7.49
N TYR A 465 32.34 35.50 6.62
CA TYR A 465 32.52 34.07 6.32
C TYR A 465 33.30 33.37 7.44
N ASP A 466 32.63 32.62 8.32
CA ASP A 466 33.35 31.64 9.15
C ASP A 466 33.79 30.49 8.24
N LEU A 467 35.05 30.54 7.78
CA LEU A 467 35.65 29.71 6.71
C LEU A 467 35.60 28.19 6.95
N LYS A 468 35.14 27.73 8.12
CA LYS A 468 35.12 26.31 8.47
C LYS A 468 33.74 25.66 8.42
N LEU A 469 32.65 26.42 8.33
CA LEU A 469 31.30 25.88 8.33
C LEU A 469 30.70 25.94 6.93
N GLN A 470 30.18 24.80 6.46
CA GLN A 470 29.44 24.74 5.21
C GLN A 470 28.13 25.51 5.35
N GLN A 471 27.85 26.41 4.41
CA GLN A 471 26.63 27.24 4.44
C GLN A 471 25.71 26.89 3.27
N SER A 472 24.40 26.97 3.50
CA SER A 472 23.35 26.74 2.50
C SER A 472 22.08 27.52 2.86
N GLU A 473 21.17 27.71 1.90
CA GLU A 473 19.79 28.12 2.22
C GLU A 473 18.99 26.96 2.83
N ASP A 474 19.38 25.72 2.52
CA ASP A 474 18.92 24.51 3.19
C ASP A 474 19.69 24.29 4.49
N CYS A 475 19.37 25.11 5.50
CA CYS A 475 20.10 25.21 6.77
C CYS A 475 19.25 25.03 8.03
N LEU A 476 17.93 24.90 7.89
CA LEU A 476 16.99 24.81 9.01
C LEU A 476 17.01 23.40 9.60
N VAL A 477 18.00 23.15 10.43
CA VAL A 477 18.25 21.87 11.09
C VAL A 477 18.35 22.03 12.61
N LEU A 478 18.15 20.92 13.32
CA LEU A 478 18.24 20.83 14.77
C LEU A 478 19.41 19.92 15.16
N ASN A 479 20.12 20.28 16.24
CA ASN A 479 20.93 19.32 16.99
C ASN A 479 20.14 18.87 18.20
N ILE A 480 20.11 17.56 18.45
CA ILE A 480 19.42 16.96 19.60
C ILE A 480 20.43 16.10 20.36
N TRP A 481 20.66 16.44 21.61
CA TRP A 481 21.45 15.62 22.54
C TRP A 481 20.51 15.02 23.58
N THR A 482 20.56 13.70 23.69
CA THR A 482 19.77 12.94 24.66
C THR A 482 20.67 11.91 25.36
N PRO A 483 20.62 11.79 26.70
CA PRO A 483 21.40 10.78 27.41
C PRO A 483 20.89 9.36 27.15
N ASN A 484 19.57 9.21 26.93
CA ASN A 484 18.90 8.00 26.46
C ASN A 484 17.45 8.34 26.06
N VAL A 485 16.85 7.49 25.23
CA VAL A 485 15.46 7.63 24.75
C VAL A 485 14.44 6.89 25.62
N ASP A 486 14.88 6.33 26.76
CA ASP A 486 14.03 5.54 27.65
C ASP A 486 13.08 6.44 28.47
N LYS A 487 11.99 5.83 28.94
CA LYS A 487 11.06 6.46 29.88
C LYS A 487 11.63 6.44 31.32
N PRO A 488 11.33 7.44 32.17
CA PRO A 488 10.44 8.59 31.92
C PRO A 488 11.04 9.62 30.96
N LEU A 489 10.15 10.36 30.28
CA LEU A 489 10.56 11.46 29.41
C LEU A 489 11.22 12.57 30.24
N LYS A 490 12.21 13.23 29.66
CA LYS A 490 13.09 14.18 30.34
C LYS A 490 12.73 15.62 29.99
N PRO A 491 12.89 16.59 30.89
CA PRO A 491 12.74 18.00 30.56
C PRO A 491 13.61 18.39 29.36
N VAL A 492 13.09 19.30 28.53
CA VAL A 492 13.73 19.74 27.29
C VAL A 492 14.28 21.15 27.48
N MET A 493 15.54 21.36 27.12
CA MET A 493 16.18 22.67 27.07
C MET A 493 16.41 23.07 25.60
N PHE A 494 15.74 24.13 25.15
CA PHE A 494 15.81 24.62 23.77
C PHE A 494 16.68 25.87 23.67
N TRP A 495 17.82 25.77 23.00
CA TRP A 495 18.84 26.80 22.85
C TRP A 495 18.69 27.63 21.58
N ILE A 496 18.75 28.96 21.71
CA ILE A 496 18.84 29.93 20.61
C ILE A 496 20.16 30.70 20.73
N TYR A 497 21.03 30.59 19.72
CA TYR A 497 22.34 31.24 19.73
C TYR A 497 22.27 32.76 19.46
N GLY A 498 23.29 33.49 19.91
CA GLY A 498 23.49 34.91 19.59
C GLY A 498 24.28 35.17 18.30
N GLY A 499 24.55 36.44 18.02
CA GLY A 499 25.28 36.90 16.81
C GLY A 499 24.59 38.05 16.09
N SER A 500 23.97 38.95 16.86
CA SER A 500 23.31 40.18 16.37
C SER A 500 22.28 39.93 15.25
N LEU A 501 21.68 38.73 15.22
CA LEU A 501 20.78 38.26 14.15
C LEU A 501 21.41 38.21 12.75
N ASN A 502 22.73 38.39 12.62
CA ASN A 502 23.46 38.48 11.35
C ASN A 502 24.41 37.30 11.12
N GLU A 503 24.89 36.68 12.18
CA GLU A 503 25.83 35.57 12.15
C GLU A 503 25.53 34.56 13.29
N GLY A 504 26.11 33.36 13.22
CA GLY A 504 25.90 32.29 14.18
C GLY A 504 25.60 30.93 13.54
N SER A 505 25.72 29.86 14.32
CA SER A 505 25.42 28.50 13.90
C SER A 505 25.36 27.57 15.11
N ILE A 506 24.44 26.60 15.10
CA ILE A 506 24.39 25.53 16.12
C ILE A 506 25.58 24.57 16.06
N PHE A 507 26.41 24.63 15.02
CA PHE A 507 27.59 23.77 14.84
C PHE A 507 28.87 24.35 15.45
N LYS A 508 28.80 25.53 16.09
CA LYS A 508 29.94 26.03 16.87
C LYS A 508 30.22 25.08 18.03
N LEU A 509 31.48 24.68 18.20
CA LEU A 509 31.91 23.77 19.29
C LEU A 509 31.50 24.26 20.68
N LEU A 510 31.38 25.58 20.87
CA LEU A 510 30.88 26.21 22.09
C LEU A 510 29.47 25.77 22.49
N TYR A 511 28.62 25.37 21.53
CA TYR A 511 27.22 24.99 21.73
C TYR A 511 27.00 23.48 21.80
N ASN A 512 28.04 22.70 22.09
CA ASN A 512 27.92 21.26 22.27
C ASN A 512 27.06 20.94 23.51
N GLY A 513 25.81 20.53 23.30
CA GLY A 513 24.85 20.22 24.36
C GLY A 513 25.06 18.89 25.08
N SER A 514 26.01 18.05 24.67
CA SER A 514 26.20 16.70 25.25
C SER A 514 26.46 16.71 26.76
N TYR A 515 27.22 17.68 27.26
CA TYR A 515 27.50 17.80 28.69
C TYR A 515 26.28 18.22 29.51
N LEU A 516 25.42 19.08 28.96
CA LEU A 516 24.13 19.40 29.58
C LEU A 516 23.20 18.20 29.55
N ALA A 517 23.12 17.49 28.42
CA ALA A 517 22.27 16.31 28.28
C ALA A 517 22.65 15.18 29.24
N ALA A 518 23.92 15.08 29.64
CA ALA A 518 24.40 14.13 30.65
C ALA A 518 23.77 14.34 32.05
N HIS A 519 23.08 15.46 32.30
CA HIS A 519 22.34 15.77 33.53
C HIS A 519 20.83 15.50 33.39
N ASP A 520 20.43 14.44 32.68
CA ASP A 520 19.05 13.98 32.51
C ASP A 520 18.08 15.01 31.91
N VAL A 521 18.57 15.78 30.94
CA VAL A 521 17.75 16.68 30.10
C VAL A 521 17.96 16.36 28.62
N VAL A 522 16.96 16.64 27.79
CA VAL A 522 17.15 16.66 26.34
C VAL A 522 17.51 18.07 25.92
N VAL A 523 18.64 18.25 25.25
CA VAL A 523 19.09 19.55 24.77
C VAL A 523 18.84 19.64 23.28
N VAL A 524 18.14 20.68 22.86
CA VAL A 524 17.88 20.97 21.44
C VAL A 524 18.46 22.33 21.10
N SER A 525 19.14 22.45 19.96
CA SER A 525 19.50 23.75 19.40
C SER A 525 19.04 23.85 17.94
N ALA A 526 18.58 25.03 17.53
CA ALA A 526 18.01 25.25 16.21
C ALA A 526 18.77 26.30 15.41
N ASN A 527 19.05 26.01 14.13
CA ASN A 527 19.43 27.02 13.16
C ASN A 527 18.20 27.87 12.77
N TYR A 528 18.46 29.13 12.48
CA TYR A 528 17.47 30.06 11.95
C TYR A 528 18.14 30.99 10.92
N ARG A 529 17.36 31.49 9.95
CA ARG A 529 17.91 32.38 8.91
C ARG A 529 18.40 33.70 9.52
N LEU A 530 19.52 34.19 8.99
CA LEU A 530 20.27 35.34 9.53
C LEU A 530 20.31 36.50 8.53
N GLY A 531 20.67 37.67 9.05
CA GLY A 531 20.85 38.91 8.30
C GLY A 531 19.65 39.25 7.42
N ARG A 532 19.93 39.67 6.19
CA ARG A 532 18.89 39.97 5.20
C ARG A 532 17.99 38.79 4.84
N LEU A 533 18.47 37.55 4.96
CA LEU A 533 17.64 36.37 4.66
C LEU A 533 16.65 36.07 5.79
N GLY A 534 17.00 36.44 7.03
CA GLY A 534 16.16 36.27 8.20
C GLY A 534 15.24 37.46 8.50
N PHE A 535 15.66 38.68 8.17
CA PHE A 535 15.06 39.89 8.76
C PHE A 535 14.76 41.01 7.76
N LEU A 536 14.93 40.79 6.46
CA LEU A 536 14.52 41.77 5.44
C LEU A 536 12.99 41.93 5.43
N TYR A 537 12.54 43.18 5.53
CA TYR A 537 11.15 43.56 5.34
C TYR A 537 10.98 44.30 4.01
N GLY A 538 10.17 43.73 3.11
CA GLY A 538 9.91 44.26 1.77
C GLY A 538 8.65 45.11 1.65
N GLY A 539 7.96 45.42 2.76
CA GLY A 539 6.68 46.14 2.77
C GLY A 539 5.46 45.23 2.85
N ASN A 540 4.28 45.81 3.10
CA ASN A 540 3.03 45.08 3.22
C ASN A 540 2.68 44.35 1.92
N GLY A 541 2.34 43.05 2.02
CA GLY A 541 2.01 42.21 0.86
C GLY A 541 3.23 41.69 0.09
N SER A 542 4.45 41.99 0.54
CA SER A 542 5.68 41.43 0.00
C SER A 542 5.84 39.95 0.39
N THR A 543 6.56 39.20 -0.44
CA THR A 543 7.04 37.84 -0.10
C THR A 543 8.14 37.84 0.97
N ALA A 544 8.65 39.02 1.35
CA ALA A 544 9.57 39.22 2.47
C ALA A 544 8.85 39.97 3.62
N PRO A 545 8.06 39.27 4.46
CA PRO A 545 7.24 39.90 5.50
C PRO A 545 8.06 40.47 6.68
N GLY A 546 9.39 40.31 6.68
CA GLY A 546 10.23 40.61 7.83
C GLY A 546 10.20 39.49 8.89
N ASN A 547 11.22 39.45 9.75
CA ASN A 547 11.30 38.55 10.89
C ASN A 547 11.14 37.04 10.59
N VAL A 548 11.42 36.59 9.37
CA VAL A 548 11.35 35.15 9.02
C VAL A 548 12.30 34.30 9.86
N GLY A 549 13.41 34.87 10.36
CA GLY A 549 14.28 34.21 11.33
C GLY A 549 13.61 33.94 12.68
N LEU A 550 12.68 34.80 13.14
CA LEU A 550 11.86 34.50 14.32
C LEU A 550 10.82 33.42 14.02
N TYR A 551 10.22 33.44 12.83
CA TYR A 551 9.30 32.38 12.40
C TYR A 551 9.99 31.02 12.27
N ASP A 552 11.26 30.99 11.86
CA ASP A 552 12.06 29.75 11.86
C ASP A 552 12.21 29.18 13.28
N GLN A 553 12.46 30.05 14.27
CA GLN A 553 12.55 29.64 15.68
C GLN A 553 11.20 29.13 16.21
N VAL A 554 10.09 29.77 15.84
CA VAL A 554 8.72 29.31 16.17
C VAL A 554 8.47 27.93 15.56
N MET A 555 8.82 27.74 14.29
CA MET A 555 8.66 26.47 13.59
C MET A 555 9.49 25.36 14.26
N ALA A 556 10.73 25.66 14.63
CA ALA A 556 11.59 24.73 15.37
C ALA A 556 10.97 24.35 16.73
N LEU A 557 10.42 25.30 17.48
CA LEU A 557 9.72 25.03 18.75
C LEU A 557 8.47 24.18 18.56
N LYS A 558 7.65 24.46 17.53
CA LYS A 558 6.47 23.65 17.18
C LYS A 558 6.89 22.21 16.85
N TRP A 559 7.93 22.05 16.03
CA TRP A 559 8.49 20.75 15.68
C TRP A 559 8.99 20.00 16.93
N VAL A 560 9.74 20.67 17.81
CA VAL A 560 10.22 20.05 19.06
C VAL A 560 9.04 19.61 19.92
N ARG A 561 8.03 20.45 20.14
CA ARG A 561 6.84 20.07 20.91
C ARG A 561 6.11 18.86 20.34
N GLU A 562 6.04 18.74 19.01
CA GLU A 562 5.37 17.62 18.36
C GLU A 562 6.20 16.32 18.40
N ASN A 563 7.52 16.41 18.30
CA ASN A 563 8.38 15.25 17.97
C ASN A 563 9.38 14.84 19.07
N ILE A 564 9.63 15.67 20.08
CA ILE A 564 10.75 15.45 21.03
C ILE A 564 10.60 14.20 21.90
N HIS A 565 9.38 13.68 22.05
CA HIS A 565 9.09 12.42 22.75
C HIS A 565 9.84 11.23 22.14
N SER A 566 10.03 11.22 20.80
CA SER A 566 10.81 10.20 20.10
C SER A 566 12.31 10.24 20.42
N PHE A 567 12.78 11.33 21.02
CA PHE A 567 14.17 11.54 21.45
C PHE A 567 14.32 11.50 22.98
N GLY A 568 13.30 11.02 23.70
CA GLY A 568 13.30 10.91 25.16
C GLY A 568 12.93 12.19 25.90
N GLY A 569 12.43 13.22 25.22
CA GLY A 569 12.05 14.50 25.82
C GLY A 569 10.56 14.62 26.12
N ASP A 570 10.21 15.34 27.18
CA ASP A 570 8.84 15.64 27.56
C ASP A 570 8.37 16.92 26.86
N ARG A 571 7.39 16.76 25.96
CA ARG A 571 6.84 17.87 25.17
C ARG A 571 6.16 18.95 25.99
N ASP A 572 5.73 18.62 27.21
CA ASP A 572 5.02 19.53 28.11
C ASP A 572 5.99 20.22 29.09
N GLN A 573 7.30 19.91 29.03
CA GLN A 573 8.36 20.51 29.86
C GLN A 573 9.50 21.07 29.00
N ILE A 574 9.22 22.13 28.24
CA ILE A 574 10.21 22.81 27.37
C ILE A 574 10.63 24.15 27.99
N THR A 575 11.91 24.29 28.28
CA THR A 575 12.54 25.55 28.73
C THR A 575 13.36 26.15 27.59
N VAL A 576 13.02 27.38 27.18
CA VAL A 576 13.75 28.11 26.13
C VAL A 576 14.80 29.02 26.76
N PHE A 577 16.03 28.99 26.26
CA PHE A 577 17.15 29.79 26.76
C PHE A 577 18.09 30.22 25.62
N GLY A 578 18.80 31.33 25.79
CA GLY A 578 19.58 31.93 24.70
C GLY A 578 20.52 33.04 25.18
N GLU A 579 21.52 33.36 24.35
CA GLU A 579 22.54 34.37 24.62
C GLU A 579 22.47 35.51 23.60
N SER A 580 22.71 36.75 24.05
CA SER A 580 22.73 37.94 23.18
C SER A 580 21.47 38.04 22.31
N ALA A 581 21.59 38.08 20.99
CA ALA A 581 20.47 38.08 20.05
C ALA A 581 19.49 36.90 20.26
N GLY A 582 19.95 35.77 20.81
CA GLY A 582 19.08 34.67 21.22
C GLY A 582 18.16 35.03 22.39
N SER A 583 18.64 35.84 23.34
CA SER A 583 17.83 36.40 24.44
C SER A 583 16.85 37.47 23.94
N GLU A 584 17.27 38.29 22.97
CA GLU A 584 16.37 39.23 22.27
C GLU A 584 15.25 38.48 21.53
N SER A 585 15.61 37.41 20.83
CA SER A 585 14.67 36.46 20.22
C SER A 585 13.66 35.92 21.23
N ILE A 586 14.11 35.43 22.38
CA ILE A 586 13.21 34.93 23.43
C ILE A 586 12.27 36.02 23.93
N SER A 587 12.76 37.24 24.10
CA SER A 587 11.92 38.39 24.49
C SER A 587 10.82 38.65 23.46
N ALA A 588 11.13 38.54 22.16
CA ALA A 588 10.14 38.65 21.10
C ALA A 588 9.16 37.45 21.08
N LEU A 589 9.65 36.23 21.30
CA LEU A 589 8.83 35.03 21.33
C LEU A 589 7.85 35.03 22.52
N ILE A 590 8.20 35.58 23.68
CA ILE A 590 7.28 35.63 24.85
C ILE A 590 6.01 36.44 24.54
N VAL A 591 6.13 37.50 23.74
CA VAL A 591 4.99 38.38 23.41
C VAL A 591 4.26 37.99 22.13
N SER A 592 4.85 37.09 21.33
CA SER A 592 4.26 36.63 20.07
C SER A 592 2.98 35.82 20.31
N PRO A 593 1.92 36.00 19.50
CA PRO A 593 0.75 35.13 19.54
C PRO A 593 1.04 33.72 19.01
N GLU A 594 2.11 33.54 18.22
CA GLU A 594 2.46 32.26 17.59
C GLU A 594 3.04 31.21 18.56
N THR A 595 3.33 31.63 19.79
CA THR A 595 4.03 30.87 20.84
C THR A 595 3.21 30.76 22.13
N LYS A 596 1.97 31.27 22.13
CA LYS A 596 0.96 31.04 23.17
C LYS A 596 0.11 29.84 22.79
#